data_AF-A0A920P036-F1
#
_entry.id   AF-A0A920P036-F1
#
_cell.length_a   1.000
_cell.length_b   1.000
_cell.length_c   1.000
_cell.angle_alpha   90.00
_cell.angle_beta   90.00
_cell.angle_gamma   90.00
#
_symmetry.space_group_name_H-M   'P 1'
#
loop_
_entity.id
_entity.type
_entity.pdbx_description
1 polymer ?
#
loop_
_entity_poly.entity_id
_entity_poly.type
_entity_poly.pdbx_seq_one_letter_code
_entity_poly.pdbx_strand_id
1 'polypeptide(L)' 'MKIILVMGLPGAGKTTLADEMAPLLNAKRLNADEVRKAANDWDFSEEGKGGKQGKKNG' A
#
# COMPACT_ATOMS: atom_id res chain seq x y z
N MET A 1 -9.43 -12.36 8.95
CA MET A 1 -9.47 -11.56 7.71
C MET A 1 -8.22 -11.87 6.93
N LYS A 2 -8.33 -12.26 5.65
CA LYS A 2 -7.16 -12.60 4.81
C LYS A 2 -7.01 -11.51 3.75
N ILE A 3 -5.78 -11.02 3.55
CA ILE A 3 -5.45 -10.00 2.56
C ILE A 3 -4.59 -10.65 1.48
N ILE A 4 -4.94 -10.38 0.22
CA ILE A 4 -4.17 -10.83 -0.95
C ILE A 4 -3.59 -9.59 -1.61
N LEU A 5 -2.27 -9.55 -1.73
CA LEU A 5 -1.53 -8.47 -2.34
C LEU A 5 -1.02 -8.91 -3.72
N VAL A 6 -1.46 -8.22 -4.78
CA VAL A 6 -1.06 -8.50 -6.16
C VAL A 6 -0.02 -7.46 -6.60
N MET A 7 1.23 -7.90 -6.82
CA MET A 7 2.40 -7.07 -7.16
C MET A 7 3.16 -7.60 -8.38
N GLY A 8 3.98 -6.76 -9.01
CA GLY A 8 4.80 -7.12 -10.17
C GLY A 8 4.97 -6.02 -11.22
N LEU A 9 5.71 -6.29 -12.29
CA LEU A 9 6.15 -5.32 -13.31
C LEU A 9 4.97 -4.65 -14.06
N PRO A 10 5.10 -3.39 -14.52
CA PRO A 10 4.11 -2.75 -15.39
C PRO A 10 3.77 -3.62 -16.61
N GLY A 11 2.49 -3.70 -16.98
CA GLY A 11 2.05 -4.54 -18.10
C GLY A 11 1.86 -6.04 -17.79
N ALA A 12 2.28 -6.54 -16.62
CA ALA A 12 2.16 -7.98 -16.27
C ALA A 12 0.72 -8.48 -15.97
N GLY A 13 -0.33 -7.74 -16.32
CA GLY A 13 -1.73 -8.20 -16.19
C GLY A 13 -2.33 -8.22 -14.77
N LYS A 14 -1.66 -7.62 -13.78
CA LYS A 14 -2.08 -7.65 -12.36
C LYS A 14 -3.50 -7.15 -12.08
N THR A 15 -3.89 -6.06 -12.76
CA THR A 15 -5.24 -5.50 -12.62
C THR A 15 -6.29 -6.50 -13.09
N THR A 16 -6.08 -7.09 -14.28
CA THR A 16 -6.93 -8.13 -14.86
C THR A 16 -7.07 -9.32 -13.92
N LEU A 17 -5.94 -9.81 -13.38
CA LEU A 17 -5.94 -10.93 -12.43
C LEU A 17 -6.76 -10.59 -11.16
N ALA A 18 -6.57 -9.41 -10.59
CA ALA A 18 -7.31 -8.99 -9.39
C ALA A 18 -8.81 -8.83 -9.65
N ASP A 19 -9.19 -8.38 -10.85
CA ASP A 19 -10.59 -8.25 -11.27
C ASP A 19 -11.29 -9.59 -11.44
N GLU A 20 -10.61 -10.58 -12.05
CA GLU A 20 -11.16 -11.92 -12.23
C GLU A 20 -11.23 -12.70 -10.90
N MET A 21 -10.27 -12.49 -9.99
CA MET A 21 -10.23 -13.18 -8.70
C MET A 21 -11.25 -12.67 -7.68
N ALA A 22 -11.60 -11.38 -7.70
CA ALA A 22 -12.51 -10.77 -6.72
C ALA A 22 -13.88 -11.48 -6.61
N PRO A 23 -14.62 -11.76 -7.71
CA PRO A 23 -15.88 -12.48 -7.64
C PRO A 23 -15.71 -13.93 -7.18
N LEU A 24 -14.63 -14.60 -7.59
CA LEU A 24 -14.35 -15.99 -7.22
C LEU A 24 -14.12 -16.18 -5.72
N LEU A 25 -13.55 -15.17 -5.07
CA LEU A 25 -13.24 -15.19 -3.65
C LEU A 25 -14.29 -14.48 -2.79
N ASN A 26 -15.36 -13.97 -3.41
CA ASN A 26 -16.31 -13.05 -2.77
C ASN A 26 -15.60 -11.93 -1.99
N ALA A 27 -14.53 -11.41 -2.59
CA ALA A 27 -13.63 -10.46 -1.96
C ALA A 27 -13.91 -9.03 -2.45
N LYS A 28 -13.77 -8.06 -1.55
CA LYS A 28 -13.82 -6.65 -1.94
C LYS A 28 -12.46 -6.25 -2.54
N ARG A 29 -12.47 -5.68 -3.76
CA ARG A 29 -11.28 -4.95 -4.26
C ARG A 29 -11.13 -3.67 -3.45
N LEU A 30 -9.93 -3.45 -2.93
CA LEU A 30 -9.51 -2.15 -2.45
C LEU A 30 -9.09 -1.31 -3.66
N ASN A 31 -9.55 -0.06 -3.73
CA ASN A 31 -9.25 0.84 -4.84
C ASN A 31 -7.74 1.12 -4.86
N ALA A 32 -7.06 0.72 -5.94
CA ALA A 32 -5.61 0.83 -6.05
C ALA A 32 -5.15 2.29 -6.02
N ASP A 33 -5.96 3.23 -6.51
CA ASP A 33 -5.57 4.64 -6.56
C ASP A 33 -5.72 5.32 -5.20
N GLU A 34 -6.70 4.91 -4.39
CA GLU A 34 -6.83 5.35 -2.99
C GLU A 34 -5.69 4.78 -2.14
N VAL A 35 -5.38 3.49 -2.31
CA VAL A 35 -4.24 2.86 -1.64
C VAL A 35 -2.93 3.51 -2.07
N ARG A 36 -2.75 3.86 -3.36
CA ARG A 36 -1.57 4.60 -3.84
C ARG A 36 -1.51 6.02 -3.30
N LYS A 37 -2.63 6.73 -3.19
CA LYS A 37 -2.67 8.07 -2.57
C LYS A 37 -2.28 8.01 -1.10
N ALA A 38 -2.88 7.11 -0.34
CA ALA A 38 -2.51 6.88 1.06
C ALA A 38 -1.05 6.41 1.22
N ALA A 39 -0.53 5.64 0.26
CA ALA A 39 0.87 5.23 0.25
C ALA A 39 1.84 6.33 -0.23
N ASN A 40 1.39 7.31 -1.03
CA ASN A 40 2.16 8.50 -1.41
C ASN A 40 2.15 9.56 -0.31
N ASP A 41 1.15 9.54 0.58
CA ASP A 41 1.13 10.31 1.83
C ASP A 41 2.00 9.69 2.93
N TRP A 42 2.82 8.67 2.61
CA TRP A 42 3.94 8.30 3.48
C TRP A 42 4.91 9.47 3.50
N ASP A 43 4.80 10.28 4.54
CA ASP A 43 5.74 11.35 4.81
C ASP A 43 7.14 10.76 5.04
N PHE A 44 7.96 10.76 3.99
CA PHE A 44 9.37 10.36 4.02
C PHE A 44 10.27 11.48 4.56
N SER A 45 9.72 12.56 5.10
CA SER A 45 10.47 13.60 5.80
C SER A 45 11.35 12.99 6.89
N GLU A 46 12.45 13.67 7.19
CA GLU A 46 13.35 13.30 8.29
C GLU A 46 12.59 13.25 9.64
N GLU A 47 11.50 14.01 9.78
CA GLU A 47 10.61 13.99 10.94
C GLU A 47 9.73 12.74 11.00
N GLY A 48 9.20 12.27 9.87
CA GLY A 48 8.38 11.05 9.77
C GLY A 48 9.15 9.74 10.00
N LYS A 49 10.47 9.73 9.72
CA LYS A 49 11.37 8.58 9.98
C LYS A 49 11.93 8.56 11.41
N GLY A 50 11.75 9.64 12.18
CA GLY A 50 12.43 9.90 13.44
C GLY A 50 11.53 9.85 14.68
N GLY A 51 10.98 8.68 15.00
CA GLY A 51 10.40 8.44 16.32
C GLY A 51 11.46 8.50 17.43
N LYS A 52 11.68 9.70 17.99
CA LYS A 52 12.30 10.03 19.30
C LYS A 52 13.45 9.12 19.80
N GLN A 53 14.69 9.61 19.74
CA GLN A 53 15.59 9.63 20.91
C GLN A 53 16.75 10.61 20.65
N GLY A 54 16.77 11.75 21.34
CA GLY A 54 17.86 12.71 21.19
C GLY A 54 17.74 14.06 21.88
N LYS A 55 16.85 14.25 22.86
CA LYS A 55 17.03 15.37 23.79
C LYS A 55 18.20 15.06 24.72
N LYS A 56 19.42 15.45 24.31
CA LYS A 56 20.47 15.83 25.25
C LYS A 56 20.58 17.34 25.19
N ASN A 57 19.97 17.98 26.20
CA ASN A 57 20.20 19.39 26.48
C ASN A 57 21.70 19.58 26.73
N GLY A 58 22.31 20.50 25.99
CA GLY A 58 23.52 21.22 26.39
C GLY A 58 23.12 22.57 26.96
#